data_AF-A0ABD5ZVD1-F1
#
_entry.id   AF-A0ABD5ZVD1-F1
#
_cell.length_a   1.000
_cell.length_b   1.000
_cell.length_c   1.000
_cell.angle_alpha   90.00
_cell.angle_beta   90.00
_cell.angle_gamma   90.00
#
_symmetry.space_group_name_H-M   'P 1'
#
loop_
_entity.id
_entity.type
_entity.pdbx_description
1 polymer ?
#
loop_
_entity_poly.entity_id
_entity_poly.type
_entity_poly.pdbx_seq_one_letter_code
_entity_poly.pdbx_strand_id
1 'polypeptide(L)'
;MANPKFELSRRQLLGGIGTISVASAGAGLGTSAYFSDQETFENNRITAYEIDLMVDWEQTYNGDPVSAYPDTDGDGRQDAIEARGDIAADAGLPVDSSSVETTFREQFANLPDDWSAPLIDLHDVKPGDEGEVTLSTHLFDMAGYVWLGSPRWSAAENGLTEPERDDLDEVDSASTPPADRESDLLDRIDATLWYDDGDNRQETDETTIVEGTLRTVLCRLDGGLALDADPSTATRDCFAAESTSHVGLRWSLPVDQANEVQSDSVQFTLGFATEQCAANDGSAAPFADAVVTPGDSIQTAVDAAAPGDVIKISAGTYVEQVVIDRPLTLVGAGPDETVVESPETLAVSYDRPDRTGGGTATQYPVVFVDGVEATLCGLTVDGANNAAGNYQFDGIGFRNGSGRIVDVETTRTANDPFSGAQHGNGITVFNTDGTSRRVGVHDSAVHDYQKVGIVGDGQGLTLVVTDTTVTGRGPTDVNGQNGIQVSFGAVGSLSRNVVTDNVYTPETNVATGVIGYNAADVTLSENRLSANELGFATLGTDAVARRNDFVDSTRAGVANYGGGTVDARRNWWGAASGPSGSFTDPETGATPSGSGDAVVDARWDPFLTSSVTQ
;
A
#
# COMPACT_ATOMS: atom_id res chain seq x y z
N MET A 1 -37.00 -46.46 47.44
CA MET A 1 -37.51 -45.97 46.13
C MET A 1 -36.87 -44.62 45.88
N ALA A 2 -36.26 -44.46 44.69
CA ALA A 2 -35.76 -43.23 44.05
C ALA A 2 -34.85 -42.35 44.94
N ASN A 3 -33.55 -42.60 45.04
CA ASN A 3 -32.45 -42.40 44.07
C ASN A 3 -32.19 -40.91 43.70
N PRO A 4 -30.99 -40.37 43.98
CA PRO A 4 -30.68 -38.94 43.96
C PRO A 4 -30.17 -38.44 42.59
N LYS A 5 -30.07 -37.11 42.51
CA LYS A 5 -29.55 -36.31 41.40
C LYS A 5 -28.17 -36.80 40.94
N PHE A 6 -28.01 -36.93 39.63
CA PHE A 6 -26.72 -37.09 38.95
C PHE A 6 -26.21 -35.72 38.49
N GLU A 7 -24.93 -35.47 38.72
CA GLU A 7 -24.10 -34.45 38.08
C GLU A 7 -23.41 -35.01 36.81
N LEU A 8 -22.76 -34.10 36.06
CA LEU A 8 -21.94 -34.23 34.81
C LEU A 8 -22.76 -34.06 33.51
N SER A 9 -22.35 -33.43 32.41
CA SER A 9 -21.20 -32.60 31.96
C SER A 9 -21.51 -32.14 30.50
N ARG A 10 -20.71 -31.24 29.91
CA ARG A 10 -20.80 -30.58 28.58
C ARG A 10 -21.18 -31.49 27.37
N ARG A 11 -21.86 -30.89 26.37
CA ARG A 11 -21.96 -31.20 24.91
C ARG A 11 -23.20 -31.98 24.40
N GLN A 12 -23.71 -31.55 23.22
CA GLN A 12 -24.89 -31.98 22.40
C GLN A 12 -26.17 -31.16 22.70
N LEU A 13 -26.91 -30.49 21.80
CA LEU A 13 -27.13 -30.58 20.34
C LEU A 13 -27.83 -29.28 19.84
N LEU A 14 -27.51 -28.80 18.62
CA LEU A 14 -28.08 -27.62 17.92
C LEU A 14 -29.59 -27.68 17.62
N GLY A 15 -30.24 -26.51 17.49
CA GLY A 15 -31.55 -26.38 16.83
C GLY A 15 -32.27 -25.01 16.94
N GLY A 16 -32.01 -24.09 16.00
CA GLY A 16 -33.03 -23.31 15.26
C GLY A 16 -33.81 -22.13 15.88
N ILE A 17 -33.60 -20.95 15.27
CA ILE A 17 -34.57 -19.87 14.91
C ILE A 17 -35.14 -18.97 16.04
N GLY A 18 -34.63 -17.72 16.08
CA GLY A 18 -35.36 -16.47 15.85
C GLY A 18 -36.39 -15.98 16.89
N THR A 19 -36.20 -14.75 17.40
CA THR A 19 -37.30 -13.80 17.64
C THR A 19 -36.80 -12.35 17.71
N ILE A 20 -37.36 -11.53 16.82
CA ILE A 20 -37.28 -10.07 16.76
C ILE A 20 -37.78 -9.45 18.07
N SER A 21 -37.15 -8.36 18.53
CA SER A 21 -37.77 -7.40 19.46
C SER A 21 -37.22 -6.00 19.23
N VAL A 22 -37.99 -5.17 18.54
CA VAL A 22 -37.82 -3.71 18.46
C VAL A 22 -38.54 -3.04 19.62
N ALA A 23 -37.84 -2.15 20.34
CA ALA A 23 -38.31 -0.95 21.06
C ALA A 23 -37.27 -0.60 22.15
N SER A 24 -36.85 0.62 22.46
CA SER A 24 -36.87 1.98 21.90
C SER A 24 -36.42 2.91 23.06
N ALA A 25 -35.63 3.93 22.74
CA ALA A 25 -35.51 5.22 23.45
C ALA A 25 -34.73 5.30 24.80
N GLY A 26 -33.58 5.99 24.74
CA GLY A 26 -33.17 6.98 25.74
C GLY A 26 -31.94 6.67 26.59
N ALA A 27 -30.84 7.40 26.29
CA ALA A 27 -29.71 7.75 27.16
C ALA A 27 -28.65 6.68 27.50
N GLY A 28 -27.48 6.80 26.85
CA GLY A 28 -26.14 6.68 27.46
C GLY A 28 -25.67 5.32 28.00
N LEU A 29 -24.51 4.89 27.49
CA LEU A 29 -23.63 3.78 27.91
C LEU A 29 -23.99 2.38 27.39
N GLY A 30 -23.00 1.74 26.75
CA GLY A 30 -22.75 0.30 26.86
C GLY A 30 -23.05 -0.54 25.62
N THR A 31 -21.98 -1.06 25.05
CA THR A 31 -21.85 -2.10 24.03
C THR A 31 -22.79 -3.30 24.19
N SER A 32 -23.36 -3.74 23.07
CA SER A 32 -23.57 -5.17 22.81
C SER A 32 -23.54 -5.41 21.30
N ALA A 33 -22.44 -5.99 20.81
CA ALA A 33 -22.33 -6.56 19.48
C ALA A 33 -23.15 -7.86 19.37
N TYR A 34 -23.66 -8.15 18.18
CA TYR A 34 -24.34 -9.40 17.85
C TYR A 34 -23.54 -10.09 16.74
N PHE A 35 -22.95 -11.24 17.09
CA PHE A 35 -22.08 -12.04 16.21
C PHE A 35 -22.89 -12.84 15.18
N SER A 36 -22.40 -12.87 13.94
CA SER A 36 -22.64 -13.90 12.94
C SER A 36 -21.92 -13.44 11.67
N ASP A 37 -20.70 -13.90 11.43
CA ASP A 37 -20.52 -15.01 10.49
C ASP A 37 -19.18 -15.75 10.65
N GLN A 38 -19.20 -17.01 10.19
CA GLN A 38 -18.09 -17.96 10.17
C GLN A 38 -17.45 -17.93 8.78
N GLU A 39 -16.11 -17.88 8.71
CA GLU A 39 -15.35 -18.33 7.55
C GLU A 39 -14.18 -19.20 8.05
N THR A 40 -13.88 -20.25 7.29
CA THR A 40 -12.98 -21.36 7.67
C THR A 40 -11.76 -21.38 6.76
N PHE A 41 -10.58 -21.56 7.35
CA PHE A 41 -9.32 -21.75 6.63
C PHE A 41 -9.32 -23.04 5.79
N GLU A 42 -9.24 -22.92 4.47
CA GLU A 42 -8.82 -24.01 3.60
C GLU A 42 -7.45 -23.69 2.96
N ASN A 43 -6.47 -24.57 3.19
CA ASN A 43 -5.23 -24.72 2.41
C ASN A 43 -4.04 -23.76 2.66
N ASN A 44 -3.53 -23.73 3.90
CA ASN A 44 -2.15 -23.29 4.15
C ASN A 44 -1.14 -24.40 3.77
N ARG A 45 -0.10 -24.01 3.04
CA ARG A 45 1.06 -24.84 2.69
C ARG A 45 2.30 -23.96 2.75
N ILE A 46 3.24 -24.27 3.65
CA ILE A 46 4.64 -23.85 3.53
C ILE A 46 5.37 -25.00 2.84
N THR A 47 6.15 -24.67 1.82
CA THR A 47 7.03 -25.62 1.14
C THR A 47 8.35 -25.64 1.88
N ALA A 48 8.57 -26.67 2.69
CA ALA A 48 9.86 -26.94 3.33
C ALA A 48 10.90 -27.32 2.26
N TYR A 49 11.98 -26.57 2.17
CA TYR A 49 13.23 -27.03 1.55
C TYR A 49 14.41 -26.86 2.55
N GLU A 50 14.18 -27.46 3.73
CA GLU A 50 15.07 -28.18 4.65
C GLU A 50 16.32 -27.52 5.29
N ILE A 51 16.08 -26.85 6.43
CA ILE A 51 16.78 -27.03 7.73
C ILE A 51 15.70 -27.14 8.84
N ASP A 52 16.02 -27.72 10.00
CA ASP A 52 15.19 -27.67 11.22
C ASP A 52 15.11 -26.23 11.76
N LEU A 53 14.21 -25.42 11.17
CA LEU A 53 13.82 -24.11 11.67
C LEU A 53 12.56 -24.30 12.53
N MET A 54 12.67 -23.95 13.79
CA MET A 54 11.52 -23.83 14.67
C MET A 54 11.27 -22.37 15.00
N VAL A 55 10.04 -22.04 15.36
CA VAL A 55 9.65 -20.68 15.70
C VAL A 55 8.89 -20.63 17.01
N ASP A 56 8.92 -19.48 17.66
CA ASP A 56 8.01 -19.13 18.73
C ASP A 56 7.55 -17.69 18.55
N TRP A 57 6.52 -17.29 19.29
CA TRP A 57 5.99 -15.95 19.17
C TRP A 57 5.31 -15.45 20.44
N GLU A 58 5.21 -14.13 20.54
CA GLU A 58 4.32 -13.43 21.43
C GLU A 58 3.57 -12.35 20.65
N GLN A 59 2.25 -12.29 20.82
CA GLN A 59 1.36 -11.35 20.15
C GLN A 59 0.55 -10.55 21.16
N THR A 60 0.48 -9.24 20.95
CA THR A 60 -0.38 -8.34 21.70
C THR A 60 -1.37 -7.59 20.81
N TYR A 61 -2.49 -7.18 21.40
CA TYR A 61 -3.49 -6.31 20.81
C TYR A 61 -3.87 -5.25 21.83
N ASN A 62 -3.65 -3.97 21.51
CA ASN A 62 -3.78 -2.87 22.45
C ASN A 62 -3.00 -3.10 23.77
N GLY A 63 -1.85 -3.79 23.68
CA GLY A 63 -1.02 -4.19 24.81
C GLY A 63 -1.53 -5.37 25.64
N ASP A 64 -2.72 -5.91 25.34
CA ASP A 64 -3.22 -7.13 25.96
C ASP A 64 -2.67 -8.36 25.19
N PRO A 65 -2.13 -9.39 25.88
CA PRO A 65 -1.68 -10.61 25.23
C PRO A 65 -2.85 -11.34 24.55
N VAL A 66 -2.62 -11.81 23.32
CA VAL A 66 -3.64 -12.50 22.52
C VAL A 66 -3.25 -13.94 22.22
N SER A 67 -2.01 -14.13 21.79
CA SER A 67 -1.49 -15.44 21.43
C SER A 67 0.00 -15.47 21.69
N ALA A 68 0.47 -16.58 22.24
CA ALA A 68 1.87 -16.87 22.30
C ALA A 68 2.10 -18.37 22.09
N TYR A 69 3.35 -18.71 21.83
CA TYR A 69 3.83 -20.08 21.86
C TYR A 69 5.23 -20.06 22.46
N PRO A 70 5.59 -20.98 23.37
CA PRO A 70 4.68 -21.89 24.08
C PRO A 70 3.77 -21.11 25.05
N ASP A 71 2.53 -21.56 25.23
CA ASP A 71 1.56 -21.01 26.18
C ASP A 71 0.77 -22.18 26.81
N THR A 72 1.32 -22.76 27.86
CA THR A 72 0.78 -23.97 28.49
C THR A 72 -0.42 -23.67 29.37
N ASP A 73 -0.50 -22.47 29.95
CA ASP A 73 -1.59 -22.08 30.84
C ASP A 73 -2.75 -21.36 30.13
N GLY A 74 -2.55 -20.99 28.87
CA GLY A 74 -3.55 -20.42 27.96
C GLY A 74 -3.90 -18.97 28.30
N ASP A 75 -2.98 -18.21 28.89
CA ASP A 75 -3.18 -16.81 29.25
C ASP A 75 -2.81 -15.82 28.12
N GLY A 76 -2.30 -16.34 27.00
CA GLY A 76 -1.90 -15.57 25.83
C GLY A 76 -0.50 -14.99 25.91
N ARG A 77 0.25 -15.20 27.01
CA ARG A 77 1.65 -14.80 27.15
C ARG A 77 2.58 -15.96 26.92
N GLN A 78 3.81 -15.65 26.49
CA GLN A 78 4.81 -16.68 26.29
C GLN A 78 5.29 -17.23 27.63
N ASP A 79 5.27 -18.55 27.77
CA ASP A 79 5.94 -19.23 28.88
C ASP A 79 7.46 -19.00 28.79
N ALA A 80 8.12 -18.91 29.94
CA ALA A 80 9.58 -18.75 29.96
C ALA A 80 10.28 -19.93 29.27
N ILE A 81 11.05 -19.64 28.22
CA ILE A 81 11.87 -20.65 27.55
C ILE A 81 12.97 -21.13 28.49
N GLU A 82 12.91 -22.40 28.87
CA GLU A 82 13.91 -23.03 29.74
C GLU A 82 15.23 -23.20 28.99
N ALA A 83 16.33 -22.74 29.60
CA ALA A 83 17.66 -22.99 29.06
C ALA A 83 18.04 -24.46 29.24
N ARG A 84 18.85 -25.00 28.31
CA ARG A 84 19.39 -26.38 28.38
C ARG A 84 20.00 -26.74 29.74
N GLY A 85 20.63 -25.78 30.40
CA GLY A 85 21.22 -25.97 31.72
C GLY A 85 20.20 -26.26 32.82
N ASP A 86 19.05 -25.61 32.76
CA ASP A 86 17.96 -25.77 33.74
C ASP A 86 17.24 -27.10 33.50
N ILE A 87 16.91 -27.41 32.25
CA ILE A 87 16.36 -28.71 31.83
C ILE A 87 17.27 -29.86 32.30
N ALA A 88 18.59 -29.72 32.11
CA ALA A 88 19.56 -30.71 32.54
C ALA A 88 19.63 -30.87 34.06
N ALA A 89 19.57 -29.76 34.80
CA ALA A 89 19.58 -29.77 36.26
C ALA A 89 18.33 -30.46 36.82
N ASP A 90 17.16 -30.17 36.26
CA ASP A 90 15.87 -30.73 36.68
C ASP A 90 15.74 -32.22 36.33
N ALA A 91 16.21 -32.62 35.14
CA ALA A 91 16.23 -34.02 34.72
C ALA A 91 17.35 -34.85 35.37
N GLY A 92 18.35 -34.21 35.99
CA GLY A 92 19.54 -34.88 36.53
C GLY A 92 20.42 -35.50 35.42
N LEU A 93 20.49 -34.85 34.26
CA LEU A 93 21.19 -35.30 33.06
C LEU A 93 22.39 -34.39 32.72
N PRO A 94 23.36 -34.86 31.93
CA PRO A 94 24.34 -33.98 31.29
C PRO A 94 23.65 -32.96 30.36
N VAL A 95 24.14 -31.72 30.32
CA VAL A 95 23.60 -30.63 29.48
C VAL A 95 23.64 -30.96 27.99
N ASP A 96 24.65 -31.73 27.57
CA ASP A 96 24.85 -32.20 26.19
C ASP A 96 24.11 -33.51 25.88
N SER A 97 23.21 -33.96 26.76
CA SER A 97 22.45 -35.19 26.53
C SER A 97 21.36 -34.97 25.48
N SER A 98 21.13 -35.99 24.64
CA SER A 98 20.08 -35.93 23.61
C SER A 98 18.69 -35.68 24.18
N SER A 99 18.41 -36.12 25.41
CA SER A 99 17.13 -35.88 26.07
C SER A 99 16.94 -34.41 26.44
N VAL A 100 18.00 -33.72 26.91
CA VAL A 100 17.94 -32.28 27.18
C VAL A 100 17.72 -31.51 25.88
N GLU A 101 18.41 -31.89 24.80
CA GLU A 101 18.21 -31.27 23.49
C GLU A 101 16.80 -31.47 22.94
N THR A 102 16.24 -32.68 23.06
CA THR A 102 14.85 -32.94 22.66
C THR A 102 13.87 -32.06 23.43
N THR A 103 13.99 -32.01 24.76
CA THR A 103 13.11 -31.18 25.59
C THR A 103 13.27 -29.69 25.29
N PHE A 104 14.49 -29.22 25.01
CA PHE A 104 14.70 -27.83 24.63
C PHE A 104 13.97 -27.50 23.32
N ARG A 105 14.08 -28.36 22.31
CA ARG A 105 13.42 -28.19 21.00
C ARG A 105 11.89 -28.23 21.09
N GLU A 106 11.34 -29.09 21.93
CA GLU A 106 9.89 -29.24 22.13
C GLU A 106 9.20 -27.96 22.66
N GLN A 107 9.96 -26.93 23.07
CA GLN A 107 9.41 -25.63 23.46
C GLN A 107 9.06 -24.74 22.27
N PHE A 108 9.53 -25.06 21.06
CA PHE A 108 9.33 -24.26 19.86
C PHE A 108 8.40 -24.98 18.89
N ALA A 109 7.69 -24.22 18.05
CA ALA A 109 6.76 -24.76 17.08
C ALA A 109 7.48 -25.16 15.79
N ASN A 110 7.23 -26.38 15.32
CA ASN A 110 7.56 -26.83 13.98
C ASN A 110 6.37 -26.60 13.05
N LEU A 111 6.40 -25.51 12.30
CA LEU A 111 5.30 -25.14 11.42
C LEU A 111 5.33 -25.90 10.08
N PRO A 112 4.17 -26.31 9.54
CA PRO A 112 2.80 -26.06 10.00
C PRO A 112 2.23 -27.15 10.93
N ASP A 113 3.02 -28.15 11.33
CA ASP A 113 2.51 -29.33 12.05
C ASP A 113 1.96 -28.97 13.43
N ASP A 114 2.57 -27.98 14.10
CA ASP A 114 2.20 -27.56 15.45
C ASP A 114 1.18 -26.40 15.51
N TRP A 115 0.95 -25.69 14.40
CA TRP A 115 -0.01 -24.58 14.35
C TRP A 115 -0.62 -24.37 12.95
N SER A 116 -1.93 -24.14 12.90
CA SER A 116 -2.70 -24.04 11.64
C SER A 116 -3.62 -22.83 11.51
N ALA A 117 -3.71 -21.97 12.53
CA ALA A 117 -4.43 -20.70 12.48
C ALA A 117 -3.52 -19.59 11.91
N PRO A 118 -4.08 -18.54 11.26
CA PRO A 118 -3.28 -17.37 10.89
C PRO A 118 -2.72 -16.74 12.16
N LEU A 119 -1.46 -16.32 12.08
CA LEU A 119 -0.80 -15.67 13.20
C LEU A 119 -1.41 -14.29 13.50
N ILE A 120 -1.87 -13.59 12.47
CA ILE A 120 -2.57 -12.30 12.59
C ILE A 120 -3.90 -12.39 11.83
N ASP A 121 -4.98 -12.10 12.53
CA ASP A 121 -6.34 -12.06 11.98
C ASP A 121 -7.04 -10.79 12.46
N LEU A 122 -7.14 -9.80 11.57
CA LEU A 122 -7.67 -8.48 11.89
C LEU A 122 -9.13 -8.38 11.43
N HIS A 123 -10.03 -8.55 12.39
CA HIS A 123 -11.48 -8.43 12.18
C HIS A 123 -12.04 -7.41 13.17
N ASP A 124 -12.73 -6.37 12.69
CA ASP A 124 -13.28 -5.28 13.52
C ASP A 124 -12.20 -4.42 14.21
N VAL A 125 -11.12 -4.12 13.45
CA VAL A 125 -10.09 -3.15 13.83
C VAL A 125 -10.73 -1.79 13.98
N LYS A 126 -10.60 -1.20 15.16
CA LYS A 126 -11.13 0.12 15.48
C LYS A 126 -10.05 1.18 15.38
N PRO A 127 -10.44 2.42 15.11
CA PRO A 127 -9.53 3.55 15.13
C PRO A 127 -8.88 3.68 16.52
N GLY A 128 -7.56 3.72 16.53
CA GLY A 128 -6.72 3.66 17.73
C GLY A 128 -6.32 2.25 18.16
N ASP A 129 -6.77 1.20 17.47
CA ASP A 129 -6.28 -0.15 17.73
C ASP A 129 -4.87 -0.32 17.18
N GLU A 130 -4.06 -1.03 17.93
CA GLU A 130 -2.70 -1.43 17.58
C GLU A 130 -2.48 -2.89 17.91
N GLY A 131 -1.55 -3.51 17.21
CA GLY A 131 -1.10 -4.86 17.53
C GLY A 131 0.35 -5.05 17.18
N GLU A 132 0.93 -6.06 17.81
CA GLU A 132 2.33 -6.38 17.68
C GLU A 132 2.49 -7.90 17.74
N VAL A 133 3.39 -8.44 16.92
CA VAL A 133 3.86 -9.80 17.06
C VAL A 133 5.37 -9.82 16.96
N THR A 134 6.02 -10.46 17.92
CA THR A 134 7.43 -10.80 17.84
C THR A 134 7.57 -12.28 17.56
N LEU A 135 8.32 -12.60 16.52
CA LEU A 135 8.59 -13.95 16.05
C LEU A 135 10.05 -14.27 16.30
N SER A 136 10.32 -15.33 17.06
CA SER A 136 11.67 -15.86 17.23
C SER A 136 11.92 -16.99 16.23
N THR A 137 13.09 -17.00 15.63
CA THR A 137 13.57 -18.06 14.74
C THR A 137 14.70 -18.82 15.41
N HIS A 138 14.65 -20.16 15.38
CA HIS A 138 15.64 -21.04 16.01
C HIS A 138 16.23 -22.00 14.99
N LEU A 139 17.51 -21.81 14.68
CA LEU A 139 18.29 -22.74 13.87
C LEU A 139 19.13 -23.60 14.79
N PHE A 140 18.90 -24.91 14.81
CA PHE A 140 19.63 -25.77 15.74
C PHE A 140 20.89 -26.37 15.16
N ASP A 141 20.77 -27.13 14.07
CA ASP A 141 21.83 -28.03 13.66
C ASP A 141 22.86 -27.36 12.75
N MET A 142 22.44 -26.36 11.97
CA MET A 142 23.25 -25.76 10.92
C MET A 142 22.94 -24.28 10.75
N ALA A 143 23.98 -23.52 10.40
CA ALA A 143 23.83 -22.13 10.00
C ALA A 143 22.98 -22.03 8.72
N GLY A 144 22.07 -21.05 8.69
CA GLY A 144 21.04 -20.92 7.67
C GLY A 144 20.80 -19.48 7.23
N TYR A 145 20.49 -19.31 5.95
CA TYR A 145 19.82 -18.11 5.47
C TYR A 145 18.33 -18.23 5.82
N VAL A 146 17.72 -17.12 6.24
CA VAL A 146 16.30 -17.07 6.62
C VAL A 146 15.58 -16.04 5.77
N TRP A 147 14.41 -16.39 5.26
CA TRP A 147 13.52 -15.47 4.54
C TRP A 147 12.17 -15.41 5.24
N LEU A 148 11.56 -14.23 5.21
CA LEU A 148 10.21 -13.98 5.68
C LEU A 148 9.35 -13.56 4.48
N GLY A 149 8.16 -14.14 4.33
CA GLY A 149 7.24 -13.79 3.24
C GLY A 149 5.79 -13.89 3.66
N SER A 150 4.91 -13.35 2.83
CA SER A 150 3.46 -13.38 3.01
C SER A 150 2.79 -13.97 1.77
N PRO A 151 2.89 -15.29 1.54
CA PRO A 151 2.47 -15.90 0.27
C PRO A 151 0.96 -15.84 0.03
N ARG A 152 0.17 -15.40 1.02
CA ARG A 152 -1.29 -15.24 0.92
C ARG A 152 -1.75 -14.10 1.82
N TRP A 153 -2.43 -13.14 1.22
CA TRP A 153 -3.24 -12.18 1.92
C TRP A 153 -4.49 -11.85 1.10
N SER A 154 -5.52 -11.37 1.78
CA SER A 154 -6.74 -10.88 1.16
C SER A 154 -7.28 -9.73 1.98
N ALA A 155 -7.86 -8.75 1.31
CA ALA A 155 -8.55 -7.65 1.94
C ALA A 155 -9.91 -7.43 1.28
N ALA A 156 -10.90 -7.02 2.06
CA ALA A 156 -12.27 -6.84 1.58
C ALA A 156 -12.94 -5.65 2.26
N GLU A 157 -13.69 -4.87 1.48
CA GLU A 157 -14.48 -3.73 1.96
C GLU A 157 -15.73 -4.18 2.75
N ASN A 158 -16.22 -5.41 2.52
CA ASN A 158 -17.37 -6.05 3.17
C ASN A 158 -18.72 -5.28 3.20
N GLY A 159 -18.79 -4.01 2.78
CA GLY A 159 -20.00 -3.20 2.74
C GLY A 159 -19.71 -1.70 2.90
N LEU A 160 -20.79 -0.90 3.04
CA LEU A 160 -20.69 0.50 3.50
C LEU A 160 -21.68 0.68 4.66
N THR A 161 -21.16 0.91 5.86
CA THR A 161 -21.92 1.25 7.07
C THR A 161 -22.47 2.69 6.99
N GLU A 162 -23.29 3.11 7.95
CA GLU A 162 -23.76 4.52 7.97
C GLU A 162 -22.59 5.52 8.11
N PRO A 163 -21.62 5.30 9.02
CA PRO A 163 -20.49 6.22 9.14
C PRO A 163 -19.62 6.31 7.88
N GLU A 164 -19.39 5.19 7.18
CA GLU A 164 -18.63 5.13 5.92
C GLU A 164 -19.32 5.93 4.80
N ARG A 165 -20.63 5.76 4.63
CA ARG A 165 -21.43 6.51 3.64
C ARG A 165 -21.52 8.03 3.91
N ASP A 166 -21.36 8.43 5.17
CA ASP A 166 -21.38 9.83 5.56
C ASP A 166 -20.00 10.51 5.40
N ASP A 167 -18.96 9.72 5.12
CA ASP A 167 -17.64 10.22 4.77
C ASP A 167 -17.48 10.50 3.25
N LEU A 168 -16.44 11.25 2.91
CA LEU A 168 -16.32 11.98 1.64
C LEU A 168 -15.71 11.16 0.51
N ASP A 169 -15.12 10.01 0.82
CA ASP A 169 -14.40 9.15 -0.14
C ASP A 169 -15.33 8.09 -0.76
N GLU A 170 -16.53 7.95 -0.21
CA GLU A 170 -17.59 7.05 -0.66
C GLU A 170 -18.73 7.78 -1.35
N VAL A 171 -18.40 8.75 -2.20
CA VAL A 171 -19.40 9.41 -3.06
C VAL A 171 -19.89 8.49 -4.20
N ASP A 172 -20.03 7.19 -3.96
CA ASP A 172 -20.90 6.38 -4.79
C ASP A 172 -22.27 6.32 -4.10
N SER A 173 -23.28 6.85 -4.76
CA SER A 173 -24.69 6.76 -4.33
C SER A 173 -25.23 5.32 -4.22
N ALA A 174 -24.38 4.30 -4.35
CA ALA A 174 -24.66 2.89 -4.27
C ALA A 174 -24.39 2.36 -2.85
N SER A 175 -25.36 1.63 -2.28
CA SER A 175 -25.24 0.94 -0.98
C SER A 175 -24.29 -0.28 -0.99
N THR A 176 -23.51 -0.45 -2.07
CA THR A 176 -22.66 -1.62 -2.29
C THR A 176 -21.47 -1.15 -3.11
N PRO A 177 -20.24 -1.26 -2.60
CA PRO A 177 -19.06 -0.89 -3.37
C PRO A 177 -18.97 -1.78 -4.62
N PRO A 178 -18.37 -1.31 -5.72
CA PRO A 178 -18.06 -2.14 -6.87
C PRO A 178 -17.34 -3.43 -6.43
N ALA A 179 -17.65 -4.57 -7.05
CA ALA A 179 -17.05 -5.85 -6.68
C ALA A 179 -15.52 -5.91 -6.88
N ASP A 180 -14.95 -4.93 -7.59
CA ASP A 180 -13.53 -4.71 -7.84
C ASP A 180 -12.93 -3.56 -6.99
N ARG A 181 -13.66 -3.03 -6.01
CA ARG A 181 -13.11 -2.11 -5.00
C ARG A 181 -12.29 -2.91 -4.00
N GLU A 182 -11.04 -2.52 -3.83
CA GLU A 182 -10.14 -3.08 -2.84
C GLU A 182 -10.26 -2.29 -1.53
N SER A 183 -10.06 -2.98 -0.41
CA SER A 183 -10.09 -2.41 0.94
C SER A 183 -9.11 -1.26 1.11
N ASP A 184 -9.62 -0.10 1.49
CA ASP A 184 -8.83 1.07 1.89
C ASP A 184 -8.13 0.85 3.24
N LEU A 185 -8.57 -0.13 4.06
CA LEU A 185 -7.93 -0.50 5.33
C LEU A 185 -6.42 -0.79 5.19
N LEU A 186 -5.99 -1.39 4.08
CA LEU A 186 -4.58 -1.66 3.81
C LEU A 186 -3.73 -0.39 3.73
N ASP A 187 -4.34 0.72 3.28
CA ASP A 187 -3.69 2.02 3.14
C ASP A 187 -3.82 2.86 4.43
N ARG A 188 -4.62 2.42 5.41
CA ARG A 188 -4.87 3.15 6.68
C ARG A 188 -4.14 2.56 7.88
N ILE A 189 -3.73 1.31 7.80
CA ILE A 189 -2.92 0.68 8.83
C ILE A 189 -1.47 1.07 8.58
N ASP A 190 -0.87 1.78 9.52
CA ASP A 190 0.59 1.96 9.58
C ASP A 190 1.19 0.64 10.06
N ALA A 191 2.24 0.17 9.38
CA ALA A 191 2.90 -1.09 9.69
C ALA A 191 4.43 -0.96 9.63
N THR A 192 5.10 -1.63 10.56
CA THR A 192 6.57 -1.67 10.62
C THR A 192 7.03 -3.07 10.93
N LEU A 193 7.99 -3.55 10.13
CA LEU A 193 8.71 -4.80 10.33
C LEU A 193 10.17 -4.45 10.68
N TRP A 194 10.71 -5.02 11.77
CA TRP A 194 12.08 -4.72 12.23
C TRP A 194 12.79 -5.94 12.80
N TYR A 195 14.12 -5.85 12.92
CA TYR A 195 14.91 -6.80 13.68
C TYR A 195 14.80 -6.49 15.17
N ASP A 196 14.18 -7.40 15.91
CA ASP A 196 13.85 -7.24 17.33
C ASP A 196 14.94 -7.86 18.23
N ASP A 197 15.18 -7.29 19.41
CA ASP A 197 16.18 -7.79 20.36
C ASP A 197 15.65 -8.88 21.33
N GLY A 198 14.36 -9.22 21.23
CA GLY A 198 13.65 -10.23 21.98
C GLY A 198 12.80 -9.67 23.13
N ASP A 199 12.67 -8.34 23.25
CA ASP A 199 11.87 -7.71 24.32
C ASP A 199 10.41 -7.39 23.91
N ASN A 200 10.08 -7.66 22.64
CA ASN A 200 8.78 -7.44 22.02
C ASN A 200 8.37 -5.97 22.12
N ARG A 201 9.25 -5.07 21.65
CA ARG A 201 9.02 -3.64 21.47
C ARG A 201 9.91 -3.11 20.36
N GLN A 202 9.41 -2.11 19.65
CA GLN A 202 10.23 -1.36 18.72
C GLN A 202 10.98 -0.23 19.43
N GLU A 203 12.31 -0.28 19.42
CA GLU A 203 13.19 0.81 19.86
C GLU A 203 13.89 1.55 18.72
N THR A 204 14.37 2.77 19.02
CA THR A 204 15.05 3.62 18.03
C THR A 204 16.42 3.14 17.59
N ASP A 205 17.05 2.21 18.32
CA ASP A 205 18.33 1.60 17.99
C ASP A 205 18.20 0.28 17.23
N GLU A 206 16.98 -0.21 17.04
CA GLU A 206 16.69 -1.37 16.22
C GLU A 206 16.61 -1.00 14.74
N THR A 207 16.87 -2.00 13.88
CA THR A 207 16.92 -1.78 12.44
C THR A 207 15.58 -2.15 11.80
N THR A 208 14.91 -1.14 11.23
CA THR A 208 13.72 -1.33 10.40
C THR A 208 14.06 -2.10 9.12
N ILE A 209 13.27 -3.13 8.81
CA ILE A 209 13.34 -3.92 7.58
C ILE A 209 12.46 -3.29 6.49
N VAL A 210 11.21 -2.98 6.83
CA VAL A 210 10.25 -2.27 5.98
C VAL A 210 9.25 -1.52 6.85
N GLU A 211 8.88 -0.33 6.42
CA GLU A 211 7.91 0.54 7.09
C GLU A 211 7.05 1.24 6.04
N GLY A 212 5.81 1.53 6.38
CA GLY A 212 4.84 2.22 5.54
C GLY A 212 3.43 1.80 5.90
N THR A 213 2.52 1.81 4.92
CA THR A 213 1.21 1.19 5.08
C THR A 213 1.32 -0.35 5.14
N LEU A 214 0.29 -1.01 5.68
CA LEU A 214 0.19 -2.47 5.63
C LEU A 214 0.21 -2.98 4.18
N ARG A 215 -0.34 -2.22 3.23
CA ARG A 215 -0.20 -2.49 1.79
C ARG A 215 1.26 -2.62 1.37
N THR A 216 2.09 -1.65 1.76
CA THR A 216 3.52 -1.64 1.42
C THR A 216 4.24 -2.84 2.02
N VAL A 217 4.02 -3.12 3.31
CA VAL A 217 4.67 -4.25 3.99
C VAL A 217 4.28 -5.58 3.34
N LEU A 218 2.99 -5.83 3.07
CA LEU A 218 2.53 -7.07 2.42
C LEU A 218 3.07 -7.21 1.00
N CYS A 219 3.06 -6.12 0.23
CA CYS A 219 3.60 -6.10 -1.12
C CYS A 219 5.09 -6.50 -1.16
N ARG A 220 5.90 -6.01 -0.20
CA ARG A 220 7.33 -6.36 -0.10
C ARG A 220 7.54 -7.80 0.34
N LEU A 221 6.63 -8.35 1.14
CA LEU A 221 6.63 -9.73 1.60
C LEU A 221 6.20 -10.75 0.52
N ASP A 222 5.46 -10.35 -0.53
CA ASP A 222 5.05 -11.24 -1.62
C ASP A 222 6.26 -11.88 -2.32
N GLY A 223 7.32 -11.11 -2.55
CA GLY A 223 8.56 -11.61 -3.16
C GLY A 223 9.52 -12.31 -2.18
N GLY A 224 9.19 -12.31 -0.88
CA GLY A 224 10.07 -12.72 0.21
C GLY A 224 11.13 -11.66 0.53
N LEU A 225 11.28 -11.38 1.83
CA LEU A 225 12.34 -10.57 2.41
C LEU A 225 13.45 -11.49 2.90
N ALA A 226 14.66 -11.24 2.41
CA ALA A 226 15.87 -11.90 2.88
C ALA A 226 16.30 -11.28 4.21
N LEU A 227 16.22 -12.05 5.30
CA LEU A 227 16.70 -11.60 6.61
C LEU A 227 18.22 -11.72 6.69
N ASP A 228 18.82 -10.78 7.44
CA ASP A 228 20.25 -10.63 7.65
C ASP A 228 20.59 -10.80 9.14
N ALA A 229 21.57 -11.64 9.44
CA ALA A 229 22.03 -11.86 10.81
C ALA A 229 22.85 -10.69 11.37
N ASP A 230 23.39 -9.83 10.50
CA ASP A 230 24.05 -8.58 10.89
C ASP A 230 23.68 -7.46 9.90
N PRO A 231 22.50 -6.83 10.07
CA PRO A 231 22.02 -5.76 9.19
C PRO A 231 22.88 -4.48 9.30
N SER A 232 23.90 -4.44 10.16
CA SER A 232 24.83 -3.32 10.24
C SER A 232 25.90 -3.36 9.14
N THR A 233 25.99 -4.44 8.39
CA THR A 233 26.95 -4.61 7.29
C THR A 233 26.27 -4.54 5.92
N ALA A 234 27.07 -4.33 4.86
CA ALA A 234 26.56 -4.24 3.49
C ALA A 234 26.35 -5.62 2.82
N THR A 235 26.75 -6.70 3.50
CA THR A 235 26.69 -8.06 2.96
C THR A 235 25.81 -8.90 3.85
N ARG A 236 24.83 -9.56 3.26
CA ARG A 236 23.94 -10.46 4.00
C ARG A 236 24.72 -11.55 4.72
N ASP A 237 24.65 -11.55 6.03
CA ASP A 237 25.22 -12.58 6.89
C ASP A 237 24.21 -13.69 7.18
N CYS A 238 24.76 -14.90 7.35
CA CYS A 238 23.98 -16.05 7.75
C CYS A 238 23.74 -16.11 9.24
N PHE A 239 22.58 -16.62 9.63
CA PHE A 239 22.29 -16.95 11.02
C PHE A 239 23.08 -18.19 11.43
N ALA A 240 23.70 -18.15 12.61
CA ALA A 240 24.53 -19.24 13.10
C ALA A 240 23.68 -20.48 13.45
N ALA A 241 24.35 -21.63 13.61
CA ALA A 241 23.71 -22.76 14.29
C ALA A 241 23.58 -22.44 15.78
N GLU A 242 22.56 -23.02 16.41
CA GLU A 242 22.20 -22.81 17.82
C GLU A 242 21.97 -21.33 18.17
N SER A 243 21.47 -20.52 17.23
CA SER A 243 21.13 -19.11 17.45
C SER A 243 19.62 -18.87 17.43
N THR A 244 19.21 -17.88 18.22
CA THR A 244 17.87 -17.30 18.21
C THR A 244 17.95 -15.91 17.59
N SER A 245 16.95 -15.54 16.79
CA SER A 245 16.83 -14.19 16.22
C SER A 245 15.38 -13.79 16.13
N HIS A 246 15.08 -12.51 16.33
CA HIS A 246 13.70 -12.03 16.46
C HIS A 246 13.36 -11.05 15.34
N VAL A 247 12.11 -11.13 14.89
CA VAL A 247 11.53 -10.17 13.95
C VAL A 247 10.20 -9.71 14.54
N GLY A 248 10.08 -8.40 14.72
CA GLY A 248 8.85 -7.75 15.15
C GLY A 248 8.04 -7.29 13.96
N LEU A 249 6.72 -7.43 14.03
CA LEU A 249 5.75 -6.76 13.17
C LEU A 249 4.74 -6.02 14.05
N ARG A 250 4.67 -4.71 13.87
CA ARG A 250 3.74 -3.81 14.56
C ARG A 250 2.82 -3.20 13.53
N TRP A 251 1.56 -3.03 13.92
CA TRP A 251 0.59 -2.31 13.13
C TRP A 251 -0.27 -1.41 14.03
N SER A 252 -0.73 -0.29 13.49
CA SER A 252 -1.68 0.59 14.17
C SER A 252 -2.63 1.24 13.20
N LEU A 253 -3.91 1.30 13.56
CA LEU A 253 -4.91 2.10 12.85
C LEU A 253 -5.04 3.46 13.55
N PRO A 254 -4.64 4.59 12.94
CA PRO A 254 -4.70 5.88 13.61
C PRO A 254 -6.14 6.31 13.99
N VAL A 255 -6.26 7.06 15.10
CA VAL A 255 -7.56 7.44 15.70
C VAL A 255 -8.40 8.39 14.86
N ASP A 256 -7.80 9.09 13.91
CA ASP A 256 -8.44 10.03 13.00
C ASP A 256 -9.10 9.36 11.79
N GLN A 257 -8.80 8.08 11.54
CA GLN A 257 -9.29 7.30 10.39
C GLN A 257 -10.69 6.69 10.61
N ALA A 258 -11.50 7.34 11.46
CA ALA A 258 -12.40 6.58 12.31
C ALA A 258 -13.67 6.01 11.68
N ASN A 259 -14.07 6.53 10.54
CA ASN A 259 -15.36 6.23 9.93
C ASN A 259 -15.24 5.63 8.53
N GLU A 260 -14.03 5.35 8.04
CA GLU A 260 -13.79 5.06 6.62
C GLU A 260 -13.48 3.58 6.34
N VAL A 261 -13.26 2.77 7.39
CA VAL A 261 -12.79 1.37 7.27
C VAL A 261 -13.50 0.42 8.27
N GLN A 262 -14.68 0.78 8.75
CA GLN A 262 -15.38 0.10 9.85
C GLN A 262 -15.94 -1.29 9.48
N SER A 263 -16.27 -1.54 8.20
CA SER A 263 -16.63 -2.90 7.74
C SER A 263 -15.47 -3.67 7.13
N ASP A 264 -14.36 -3.00 6.82
CA ASP A 264 -13.23 -3.60 6.14
C ASP A 264 -12.57 -4.73 6.94
N SER A 265 -11.95 -5.66 6.22
CA SER A 265 -11.13 -6.72 6.82
C SER A 265 -9.88 -7.00 6.01
N VAL A 266 -8.82 -7.36 6.73
CA VAL A 266 -7.55 -7.81 6.16
C VAL A 266 -7.12 -9.09 6.86
N GLN A 267 -6.69 -10.06 6.07
CA GLN A 267 -6.10 -11.30 6.56
C GLN A 267 -4.80 -11.57 5.80
N PHE A 268 -3.76 -11.95 6.52
CA PHE A 268 -2.48 -12.35 5.94
C PHE A 268 -1.78 -13.40 6.80
N THR A 269 -0.83 -14.10 6.22
CA THR A 269 -0.03 -15.12 6.92
C THR A 269 1.44 -14.83 6.72
N LEU A 270 2.21 -14.87 7.80
CA LEU A 270 3.67 -14.83 7.74
C LEU A 270 4.23 -16.25 7.60
N GLY A 271 5.17 -16.44 6.69
CA GLY A 271 5.88 -17.68 6.48
C GLY A 271 7.38 -17.47 6.52
N PHE A 272 8.09 -18.47 7.06
CA PHE A 272 9.55 -18.51 7.01
C PHE A 272 10.04 -19.61 6.07
N ALA A 273 11.19 -19.36 5.46
CA ALA A 273 11.92 -20.35 4.68
C ALA A 273 13.40 -20.26 5.03
N THR A 274 14.11 -21.40 4.92
CA THR A 274 15.53 -21.48 5.26
C THR A 274 16.32 -22.35 4.30
N GLU A 275 17.61 -22.06 4.16
CA GLU A 275 18.55 -22.84 3.36
C GLU A 275 19.94 -22.84 4.01
N GLN A 276 20.65 -23.98 3.92
CA GLN A 276 21.97 -24.12 4.57
C GLN A 276 23.04 -23.24 3.94
N CYS A 277 23.81 -22.54 4.76
CA CYS A 277 24.85 -21.61 4.30
C CYS A 277 26.08 -22.28 3.71
N ALA A 278 26.42 -23.48 4.18
CA ALA A 278 27.57 -24.22 3.65
C ALA A 278 27.38 -24.68 2.19
N ALA A 279 26.12 -24.77 1.73
CA ALA A 279 25.76 -25.28 0.41
C ALA A 279 25.18 -24.22 -0.52
N ASN A 280 24.66 -23.12 0.03
CA ASN A 280 23.96 -22.06 -0.70
C ASN A 280 24.62 -20.71 -0.41
N ASP A 281 24.45 -19.75 -1.30
CA ASP A 281 24.98 -18.38 -1.19
C ASP A 281 23.93 -17.36 -0.71
N GLY A 282 22.73 -17.84 -0.37
CA GLY A 282 21.64 -17.00 0.12
C GLY A 282 20.95 -16.17 -0.96
N SER A 283 21.20 -16.46 -2.24
CA SER A 283 20.55 -15.74 -3.35
C SER A 283 19.17 -16.29 -3.74
N ALA A 284 18.69 -17.34 -3.07
CA ALA A 284 17.36 -17.89 -3.30
C ALA A 284 16.26 -16.88 -2.93
N ALA A 285 15.07 -17.05 -3.52
CA ALA A 285 13.85 -16.36 -3.11
C ALA A 285 12.72 -17.39 -2.99
N PRO A 286 12.58 -18.05 -1.84
CA PRO A 286 11.67 -19.19 -1.67
C PRO A 286 10.17 -18.82 -1.75
N PHE A 287 9.85 -17.53 -1.77
CA PHE A 287 8.48 -17.01 -1.91
C PHE A 287 8.16 -16.50 -3.32
N ALA A 288 9.14 -16.48 -4.23
CA ALA A 288 8.96 -16.05 -5.61
C ALA A 288 9.07 -17.22 -6.59
N ASP A 289 8.36 -17.13 -7.72
CA ASP A 289 8.40 -18.13 -8.79
C ASP A 289 9.65 -17.96 -9.67
N ALA A 290 10.21 -16.74 -9.72
CA ALA A 290 11.45 -16.42 -10.39
C ALA A 290 12.26 -15.34 -9.65
N VAL A 291 13.59 -15.37 -9.83
CA VAL A 291 14.52 -14.37 -9.32
C VAL A 291 15.34 -13.80 -10.47
N VAL A 292 15.47 -12.48 -10.50
CA VAL A 292 16.31 -11.74 -11.44
C VAL A 292 17.43 -11.09 -10.65
N THR A 293 18.67 -11.34 -11.06
CA THR A 293 19.87 -10.76 -10.43
C THR A 293 20.64 -9.86 -11.40
N PRO A 294 21.53 -8.96 -10.91
CA PRO A 294 22.28 -8.08 -11.80
C PRO A 294 23.06 -8.83 -12.90
N GLY A 295 22.73 -8.52 -14.15
CA GLY A 295 23.28 -9.19 -15.34
C GLY A 295 22.28 -10.12 -16.06
N ASP A 296 21.20 -10.51 -15.37
CA ASP A 296 20.02 -11.12 -15.98
C ASP A 296 19.12 -10.06 -16.65
N SER A 297 18.04 -10.50 -17.29
CA SER A 297 17.01 -9.63 -17.87
C SER A 297 15.67 -9.89 -17.21
N ILE A 298 15.04 -8.82 -16.75
CA ILE A 298 13.67 -8.82 -16.23
C ILE A 298 12.71 -9.29 -17.32
N GLN A 299 12.87 -8.82 -18.57
CA GLN A 299 12.02 -9.25 -19.67
C GLN A 299 12.07 -10.77 -19.90
N THR A 300 13.25 -11.38 -19.76
CA THR A 300 13.38 -12.83 -19.93
C THR A 300 12.60 -13.60 -18.86
N ALA A 301 12.62 -13.11 -17.60
CA ALA A 301 11.82 -13.70 -16.53
C ALA A 301 10.32 -13.49 -16.77
N VAL A 302 9.91 -12.29 -17.17
CA VAL A 302 8.53 -11.98 -17.55
C VAL A 302 8.06 -12.93 -18.64
N ASP A 303 8.82 -13.10 -19.72
CA ASP A 303 8.49 -13.98 -20.85
C ASP A 303 8.33 -15.46 -20.47
N ALA A 304 9.04 -15.91 -19.42
CA ALA A 304 8.99 -17.27 -18.92
C ALA A 304 7.85 -17.51 -17.91
N ALA A 305 7.33 -16.45 -17.29
CA ALA A 305 6.35 -16.53 -16.21
C ALA A 305 4.98 -17.07 -16.67
N ALA A 306 4.32 -17.82 -15.79
CA ALA A 306 2.92 -18.15 -15.90
C ALA A 306 2.05 -17.01 -15.32
N PRO A 307 0.76 -16.92 -15.74
CA PRO A 307 -0.18 -15.97 -15.14
C PRO A 307 -0.31 -16.16 -13.62
N GLY A 308 -0.07 -15.09 -12.86
CA GLY A 308 -0.12 -15.05 -11.41
C GLY A 308 1.24 -15.21 -10.72
N ASP A 309 2.31 -15.46 -11.47
CA ASP A 309 3.65 -15.64 -10.89
C ASP A 309 4.17 -14.36 -10.23
N VAL A 310 4.99 -14.54 -9.19
CA VAL A 310 5.76 -13.48 -8.53
C VAL A 310 7.21 -13.53 -9.00
N ILE A 311 7.73 -12.42 -9.51
CA ILE A 311 9.12 -12.26 -9.93
C ILE A 311 9.83 -11.32 -8.96
N LYS A 312 10.81 -11.83 -8.22
CA LYS A 312 11.69 -11.04 -7.35
C LYS A 312 12.85 -10.47 -8.15
N ILE A 313 13.02 -9.16 -8.11
CA ILE A 313 14.15 -8.45 -8.72
C ILE A 313 15.09 -8.04 -7.59
N SER A 314 16.31 -8.58 -7.60
CA SER A 314 17.33 -8.23 -6.60
C SER A 314 17.85 -6.81 -6.82
N ALA A 315 18.44 -6.23 -5.77
CA ALA A 315 19.07 -4.91 -5.82
C ALA A 315 20.06 -4.81 -6.99
N GLY A 316 20.01 -3.68 -7.69
CA GLY A 316 20.81 -3.42 -8.90
C GLY A 316 20.09 -2.54 -9.92
N THR A 317 20.83 -2.18 -10.96
CA THR A 317 20.31 -1.39 -12.09
C THR A 317 20.15 -2.28 -13.32
N TYR A 318 18.95 -2.30 -13.87
CA TYR A 318 18.53 -3.08 -15.03
C TYR A 318 18.19 -2.13 -16.16
N VAL A 319 19.10 -2.00 -17.14
CA VAL A 319 18.90 -1.11 -18.30
C VAL A 319 18.14 -1.85 -19.39
N GLU A 320 16.81 -1.83 -19.34
CA GLU A 320 15.94 -2.49 -20.31
C GLU A 320 14.54 -1.87 -20.39
N GLN A 321 13.82 -2.19 -21.45
CA GLN A 321 12.38 -1.95 -21.53
C GLN A 321 11.66 -3.22 -21.10
N VAL A 322 10.74 -3.13 -20.14
CA VAL A 322 9.99 -4.27 -19.62
C VAL A 322 8.55 -4.20 -20.11
N VAL A 323 8.05 -5.29 -20.69
CA VAL A 323 6.70 -5.44 -21.23
C VAL A 323 6.01 -6.62 -20.56
N ILE A 324 4.93 -6.30 -19.86
CA ILE A 324 4.09 -7.20 -19.09
C ILE A 324 2.77 -7.38 -19.83
N ASP A 325 2.61 -8.53 -20.49
CA ASP A 325 1.45 -8.92 -21.30
C ASP A 325 0.71 -10.14 -20.71
N ARG A 326 1.05 -10.51 -19.47
CA ARG A 326 0.43 -11.57 -18.68
C ARG A 326 0.28 -11.11 -17.23
N PRO A 327 -0.76 -11.57 -16.51
CA PRO A 327 -0.91 -11.20 -15.10
C PRO A 327 0.27 -11.69 -14.27
N LEU A 328 0.92 -10.82 -13.50
CA LEU A 328 2.05 -11.16 -12.63
C LEU A 328 2.35 -10.04 -11.63
N THR A 329 3.23 -10.31 -10.67
CA THR A 329 3.76 -9.33 -9.73
C THR A 329 5.28 -9.18 -9.92
N LEU A 330 5.77 -7.96 -10.08
CA LEU A 330 7.20 -7.63 -9.98
C LEU A 330 7.49 -7.01 -8.61
N VAL A 331 8.41 -7.62 -7.85
CA VAL A 331 8.82 -7.13 -6.52
C VAL A 331 10.30 -6.82 -6.52
N GLY A 332 10.68 -5.56 -6.33
CA GLY A 332 12.06 -5.16 -6.13
C GLY A 332 12.54 -5.35 -4.68
N ALA A 333 13.79 -4.99 -4.44
CA ALA A 333 14.38 -4.94 -3.10
C ALA A 333 14.03 -3.66 -2.32
N GLY A 334 13.36 -2.68 -2.95
CA GLY A 334 13.07 -1.34 -2.46
C GLY A 334 13.43 -0.28 -3.52
N PRO A 335 12.79 0.91 -3.51
CA PRO A 335 13.04 1.97 -4.49
C PRO A 335 14.51 2.44 -4.51
N ASP A 336 15.17 2.49 -3.36
CA ASP A 336 16.59 2.86 -3.26
C ASP A 336 17.57 1.78 -3.74
N GLU A 337 17.09 0.55 -3.94
CA GLU A 337 17.93 -0.63 -4.17
C GLU A 337 17.76 -1.22 -5.58
N THR A 338 16.55 -1.19 -6.13
CA THR A 338 16.22 -1.80 -7.43
C THR A 338 15.79 -0.75 -8.43
N VAL A 339 16.55 -0.60 -9.52
CA VAL A 339 16.29 0.42 -10.55
C VAL A 339 16.08 -0.25 -11.90
N VAL A 340 14.91 -0.04 -12.51
CA VAL A 340 14.66 -0.31 -13.93
C VAL A 340 14.93 0.97 -14.70
N GLU A 341 16.09 1.06 -15.35
CA GLU A 341 16.53 2.25 -16.07
C GLU A 341 16.21 2.14 -17.57
N SER A 342 15.69 3.22 -18.15
CA SER A 342 15.34 3.32 -19.55
C SER A 342 16.57 3.12 -20.46
N PRO A 343 16.52 2.22 -21.46
CA PRO A 343 17.51 2.21 -22.53
C PRO A 343 17.33 3.43 -23.44
N GLU A 344 18.37 3.79 -24.21
CA GLU A 344 18.31 4.97 -25.12
C GLU A 344 17.15 4.89 -26.14
N THR A 345 16.76 3.68 -26.54
CA THR A 345 15.67 3.42 -27.49
C THR A 345 14.67 2.42 -26.94
N LEU A 346 13.39 2.78 -26.96
CA LEU A 346 12.28 1.88 -26.61
C LEU A 346 11.74 1.21 -27.88
N ALA A 347 11.77 -0.12 -27.89
CA ALA A 347 11.39 -0.93 -29.05
C ALA A 347 9.88 -1.17 -29.14
N VAL A 348 9.21 -1.25 -27.99
CA VAL A 348 7.77 -1.49 -27.87
C VAL A 348 7.06 -0.17 -27.59
N SER A 349 5.93 0.01 -28.26
CA SER A 349 5.08 1.18 -28.13
C SER A 349 3.63 0.77 -28.29
N TYR A 350 2.72 1.66 -27.89
CA TYR A 350 1.30 1.44 -28.15
C TYR A 350 0.59 2.70 -28.61
N ASP A 351 -0.47 2.47 -29.37
CA ASP A 351 -1.31 3.52 -29.90
C ASP A 351 -2.50 3.81 -28.99
N ARG A 352 -2.82 5.09 -28.83
CA ARG A 352 -4.04 5.59 -28.21
C ARG A 352 -4.67 6.70 -29.06
N PRO A 353 -5.95 7.04 -28.86
CA PRO A 353 -6.55 8.20 -29.53
C PRO A 353 -5.79 9.49 -29.20
N ASP A 354 -5.40 10.27 -30.22
CA ASP A 354 -4.85 11.61 -30.00
C ASP A 354 -5.98 12.57 -29.61
N ARG A 355 -5.94 13.00 -28.36
CA ARG A 355 -6.93 13.88 -27.73
C ARG A 355 -6.78 15.36 -28.12
N THR A 356 -5.70 15.74 -28.83
CA THR A 356 -5.38 17.15 -29.16
C THR A 356 -5.64 17.53 -30.62
N GLY A 357 -5.65 16.57 -31.54
CA GLY A 357 -5.78 16.84 -32.99
C GLY A 357 -6.69 15.90 -33.77
N GLY A 358 -7.19 14.83 -33.14
CA GLY A 358 -7.87 13.74 -33.82
C GLY A 358 -6.87 12.85 -34.59
N GLY A 359 -6.89 11.55 -34.31
CA GLY A 359 -5.92 10.60 -34.87
C GLY A 359 -5.39 9.67 -33.79
N THR A 360 -4.12 9.29 -33.92
CA THR A 360 -3.44 8.35 -33.04
C THR A 360 -2.18 8.97 -32.45
N ALA A 361 -1.97 8.78 -31.16
CA ALA A 361 -0.78 9.09 -30.39
C ALA A 361 -0.09 7.78 -30.01
N THR A 362 1.23 7.70 -30.19
CA THR A 362 2.03 6.49 -29.93
C THR A 362 2.90 6.72 -28.71
N GLN A 363 2.68 5.94 -27.65
CA GLN A 363 3.34 6.06 -26.36
C GLN A 363 4.48 5.05 -26.21
N TYR A 364 5.55 5.47 -25.52
CA TYR A 364 6.76 4.69 -25.30
C TYR A 364 7.06 4.60 -23.80
N PRO A 365 6.50 3.59 -23.10
CA PRO A 365 6.79 3.31 -21.69
C PRO A 365 8.09 2.55 -21.46
N VAL A 366 8.80 2.84 -20.36
CA VAL A 366 9.93 2.02 -19.87
C VAL A 366 9.44 0.69 -19.31
N VAL A 367 8.42 0.73 -18.44
CA VAL A 367 7.68 -0.44 -17.96
C VAL A 367 6.26 -0.38 -18.51
N PHE A 368 5.88 -1.37 -19.33
CA PHE A 368 4.62 -1.40 -20.06
C PHE A 368 3.72 -2.54 -19.57
N VAL A 369 2.56 -2.21 -19.02
CA VAL A 369 1.49 -3.18 -18.73
C VAL A 369 0.43 -3.10 -19.82
N ASP A 370 0.18 -4.22 -20.50
CA ASP A 370 -0.66 -4.25 -21.69
C ASP A 370 -1.81 -5.26 -21.58
N GLY A 371 -3.03 -4.76 -21.38
CA GLY A 371 -4.24 -5.59 -21.46
C GLY A 371 -4.46 -6.54 -20.28
N VAL A 372 -3.62 -6.48 -19.25
CA VAL A 372 -3.60 -7.43 -18.11
C VAL A 372 -3.65 -6.73 -16.76
N GLU A 373 -3.81 -7.50 -15.69
CA GLU A 373 -3.65 -7.03 -14.32
C GLU A 373 -2.24 -7.34 -13.82
N ALA A 374 -1.47 -6.32 -13.42
CA ALA A 374 -0.11 -6.51 -12.91
C ALA A 374 0.19 -5.61 -11.72
N THR A 375 1.04 -6.10 -10.82
CA THR A 375 1.51 -5.33 -9.65
C THR A 375 2.99 -5.01 -9.79
N LEU A 376 3.36 -3.75 -9.56
CA LEU A 376 4.73 -3.30 -9.40
C LEU A 376 4.95 -2.89 -7.95
N CYS A 377 6.02 -3.40 -7.34
CA CYS A 377 6.27 -3.24 -5.92
C CYS A 377 7.74 -2.94 -5.61
N GLY A 378 8.02 -1.92 -4.80
CA GLY A 378 9.33 -1.74 -4.16
C GLY A 378 10.49 -1.55 -5.15
N LEU A 379 10.35 -0.67 -6.14
CA LEU A 379 11.39 -0.42 -7.15
C LEU A 379 11.33 1.00 -7.72
N THR A 380 12.41 1.42 -8.35
CA THR A 380 12.47 2.67 -9.12
C THR A 380 12.36 2.39 -10.62
N VAL A 381 11.52 3.16 -11.32
CA VAL A 381 11.49 3.26 -12.78
C VAL A 381 12.11 4.58 -13.21
N ASP A 382 13.30 4.48 -13.78
CA ASP A 382 14.12 5.63 -14.11
C ASP A 382 14.11 5.90 -15.63
N GLY A 383 13.60 7.05 -16.04
CA GLY A 383 13.53 7.45 -17.44
C GLY A 383 14.88 7.81 -18.08
N ALA A 384 15.96 7.90 -17.31
CA ALA A 384 17.32 8.27 -17.71
C ALA A 384 17.43 9.58 -18.50
N ASN A 385 16.40 10.43 -18.47
CA ASN A 385 16.18 11.58 -19.34
C ASN A 385 16.17 11.25 -20.85
N ASN A 386 15.75 10.04 -21.22
CA ASN A 386 15.73 9.56 -22.61
C ASN A 386 14.49 10.01 -23.41
N ALA A 387 13.66 10.91 -22.87
CA ALA A 387 12.41 11.31 -23.52
C ALA A 387 12.64 11.98 -24.89
N ALA A 388 13.78 12.64 -25.12
CA ALA A 388 14.04 13.33 -26.39
C ALA A 388 14.20 12.36 -27.57
N GLY A 389 14.67 11.13 -27.31
CA GLY A 389 14.79 10.06 -28.29
C GLY A 389 13.49 9.30 -28.55
N ASN A 390 12.49 9.47 -27.67
CA ASN A 390 11.28 8.67 -27.61
C ASN A 390 10.07 9.61 -27.46
N TYR A 391 9.53 10.12 -28.57
CA TYR A 391 8.37 11.02 -28.53
C TYR A 391 7.21 10.35 -27.80
N GLN A 392 6.49 11.06 -26.92
CA GLN A 392 5.42 10.45 -26.12
C GLN A 392 5.96 9.38 -25.14
N PHE A 393 7.08 9.72 -24.48
CA PHE A 393 7.74 8.94 -23.43
C PHE A 393 6.93 8.89 -22.13
N ASP A 394 6.88 7.72 -21.54
CA ASP A 394 6.29 7.45 -20.23
C ASP A 394 7.29 6.62 -19.39
N GLY A 395 7.35 6.83 -18.08
CA GLY A 395 8.08 5.92 -17.18
C GLY A 395 7.36 4.58 -17.10
N ILE A 396 6.19 4.58 -16.46
CA ILE A 396 5.28 3.44 -16.37
C ILE A 396 4.06 3.71 -17.24
N GLY A 397 3.67 2.76 -18.08
CA GLY A 397 2.48 2.86 -18.93
C GLY A 397 1.56 1.66 -18.80
N PHE A 398 0.26 1.92 -18.60
CA PHE A 398 -0.81 0.94 -18.67
C PHE A 398 -1.67 1.23 -19.89
N ARG A 399 -1.81 0.25 -20.79
CA ARG A 399 -2.82 0.28 -21.85
C ARG A 399 -3.86 -0.79 -21.57
N ASN A 400 -5.11 -0.38 -21.36
CA ASN A 400 -6.22 -1.31 -21.15
C ASN A 400 -5.90 -2.39 -20.10
N GLY A 401 -5.09 -2.05 -19.10
CA GLY A 401 -4.71 -2.91 -17.98
C GLY A 401 -5.29 -2.41 -16.66
N SER A 402 -5.26 -3.29 -15.67
CA SER A 402 -5.59 -3.00 -14.28
C SER A 402 -4.36 -3.29 -13.41
N GLY A 403 -4.41 -2.97 -12.12
CA GLY A 403 -3.39 -3.41 -11.17
C GLY A 403 -2.91 -2.32 -10.23
N ARG A 404 -1.71 -2.51 -9.68
CA ARG A 404 -1.20 -1.72 -8.56
C ARG A 404 0.25 -1.30 -8.77
N ILE A 405 0.55 -0.10 -8.31
CA ILE A 405 1.91 0.45 -8.18
C ILE A 405 2.05 0.83 -6.70
N VAL A 406 2.93 0.14 -5.99
CA VAL A 406 3.06 0.27 -4.52
C VAL A 406 4.53 0.43 -4.16
N ASP A 407 4.89 1.45 -3.37
CA ASP A 407 6.29 1.68 -2.98
C ASP A 407 7.22 1.79 -4.22
N VAL A 408 6.79 2.57 -5.21
CA VAL A 408 7.53 2.76 -6.47
C VAL A 408 7.90 4.23 -6.66
N GLU A 409 9.16 4.46 -7.04
CA GLU A 409 9.62 5.76 -7.51
C GLU A 409 9.58 5.80 -9.06
N THR A 410 9.08 6.88 -9.64
CA THR A 410 9.28 7.19 -11.06
C THR A 410 9.99 8.52 -11.22
N THR A 411 11.14 8.50 -11.89
CA THR A 411 12.05 9.66 -11.98
C THR A 411 12.67 9.83 -13.36
N ARG A 412 13.26 11.01 -13.60
CA ARG A 412 14.00 11.39 -14.83
C ARG A 412 13.26 11.07 -16.13
N THR A 413 11.94 11.20 -16.17
CA THR A 413 11.12 10.98 -17.38
C THR A 413 11.07 12.22 -18.29
N ALA A 414 12.18 12.96 -18.38
CA ALA A 414 12.25 14.24 -19.06
C ALA A 414 13.23 14.28 -20.24
N ASN A 415 13.19 15.37 -21.02
CA ASN A 415 14.28 15.67 -21.95
C ASN A 415 15.46 16.25 -21.16
N ASP A 416 16.69 15.95 -21.57
CA ASP A 416 17.88 16.68 -21.14
C ASP A 416 18.55 17.39 -22.34
N PRO A 417 18.56 18.74 -22.40
CA PRO A 417 18.00 19.67 -21.42
C PRO A 417 16.47 19.69 -21.42
N PHE A 418 15.89 20.02 -20.26
CA PHE A 418 14.44 20.22 -20.10
C PHE A 418 13.91 21.23 -21.10
N SER A 419 12.73 20.94 -21.65
CA SER A 419 12.22 21.66 -22.81
C SER A 419 10.74 22.05 -22.65
N GLY A 420 10.09 22.51 -23.72
CA GLY A 420 8.63 22.69 -23.77
C GLY A 420 7.88 21.49 -24.36
N ALA A 421 8.52 20.32 -24.40
CA ALA A 421 7.90 19.10 -24.93
C ALA A 421 6.65 18.72 -24.12
N GLN A 422 5.58 18.34 -24.82
CA GLN A 422 4.29 17.97 -24.22
C GLN A 422 4.19 16.45 -23.95
N HIS A 423 5.32 15.81 -23.64
CA HIS A 423 5.45 14.39 -23.30
C HIS A 423 6.50 14.21 -22.20
N GLY A 424 6.82 12.97 -21.82
CA GLY A 424 7.69 12.67 -20.70
C GLY A 424 6.88 12.73 -19.41
N ASN A 425 6.04 11.70 -19.25
CA ASN A 425 5.18 11.54 -18.09
C ASN A 425 5.79 10.51 -17.14
N GLY A 426 5.51 10.63 -15.85
CA GLY A 426 5.88 9.61 -14.88
C GLY A 426 5.09 8.31 -15.11
N ILE A 427 3.81 8.34 -14.74
CA ILE A 427 2.90 7.19 -14.83
C ILE A 427 1.74 7.53 -15.75
N THR A 428 1.43 6.65 -16.69
CA THR A 428 0.29 6.80 -17.59
C THR A 428 -0.64 5.60 -17.57
N VAL A 429 -1.94 5.86 -17.49
CA VAL A 429 -2.99 4.84 -17.50
C VAL A 429 -4.04 5.23 -18.54
N PHE A 430 -4.03 4.54 -19.67
CA PHE A 430 -4.97 4.78 -20.76
C PHE A 430 -5.95 3.63 -20.92
N ASN A 431 -7.23 3.97 -20.81
CA ASN A 431 -8.33 3.09 -21.12
C ASN A 431 -8.99 3.52 -22.43
N THR A 432 -8.84 2.70 -23.46
CA THR A 432 -9.19 3.06 -24.84
C THR A 432 -10.40 2.31 -25.37
N ASP A 433 -10.90 1.32 -24.62
CA ASP A 433 -12.02 0.47 -25.05
C ASP A 433 -13.29 0.63 -24.21
N GLY A 434 -13.25 1.42 -23.13
CA GLY A 434 -14.40 1.70 -22.28
C GLY A 434 -14.74 0.63 -21.25
N THR A 435 -13.97 -0.46 -21.18
CA THR A 435 -14.17 -1.54 -20.19
C THR A 435 -13.77 -1.05 -18.79
N SER A 436 -14.53 -1.44 -17.77
CA SER A 436 -14.21 -1.10 -16.38
C SER A 436 -12.82 -1.60 -16.00
N ARG A 437 -11.96 -0.70 -15.52
CA ARG A 437 -10.61 -1.00 -15.06
C ARG A 437 -10.25 -0.09 -13.89
N ARG A 438 -9.43 -0.63 -12.99
CA ARG A 438 -8.91 0.08 -11.84
C ARG A 438 -7.39 -0.01 -11.82
N VAL A 439 -6.73 1.13 -11.65
CA VAL A 439 -5.31 1.18 -11.36
C VAL A 439 -5.10 2.01 -10.10
N GLY A 440 -4.41 1.43 -9.14
CA GLY A 440 -4.03 2.06 -7.88
C GLY A 440 -2.55 2.45 -7.87
N VAL A 441 -2.24 3.65 -7.37
CA VAL A 441 -0.89 4.13 -7.09
C VAL A 441 -0.83 4.47 -5.60
N HIS A 442 -0.02 3.74 -4.84
CA HIS A 442 0.02 3.77 -3.38
C HIS A 442 1.44 3.96 -2.90
N ASP A 443 1.64 4.77 -1.85
CA ASP A 443 2.94 4.92 -1.17
C ASP A 443 4.11 5.19 -2.14
N SER A 444 3.86 5.96 -3.19
CA SER A 444 4.78 6.09 -4.33
C SER A 444 5.33 7.51 -4.46
N ALA A 445 6.40 7.66 -5.24
CA ALA A 445 7.01 8.96 -5.54
C ALA A 445 7.12 9.19 -7.05
N VAL A 446 6.69 10.36 -7.52
CA VAL A 446 6.79 10.75 -8.94
C VAL A 446 7.36 12.15 -9.07
N HIS A 447 8.57 12.25 -9.63
CA HIS A 447 9.25 13.54 -9.82
C HIS A 447 10.12 13.55 -11.07
N ASP A 448 10.75 14.70 -11.35
CA ASP A 448 11.63 14.90 -12.50
C ASP A 448 10.99 14.55 -13.86
N TYR A 449 9.67 14.67 -13.96
CA TYR A 449 8.89 14.47 -15.19
C TYR A 449 8.86 15.73 -16.05
N GLN A 450 8.71 15.56 -17.37
CA GLN A 450 8.69 16.69 -18.31
C GLN A 450 7.32 17.36 -18.37
N LYS A 451 6.21 16.60 -18.42
CA LYS A 451 4.86 17.16 -18.64
C LYS A 451 3.82 16.82 -17.57
N VAL A 452 3.59 15.54 -17.29
CA VAL A 452 2.62 15.12 -16.26
C VAL A 452 3.27 14.11 -15.31
N GLY A 453 3.04 14.24 -14.01
CA GLY A 453 3.45 13.22 -13.05
C GLY A 453 2.67 11.93 -13.28
N ILE A 454 1.36 11.97 -13.02
CA ILE A 454 0.44 10.82 -13.17
C ILE A 454 -0.73 11.21 -14.07
N VAL A 455 -1.08 10.38 -15.06
CA VAL A 455 -2.27 10.59 -15.90
C VAL A 455 -3.18 9.36 -15.96
N GLY A 456 -4.47 9.58 -15.70
CA GLY A 456 -5.56 8.64 -15.98
C GLY A 456 -6.48 9.21 -17.06
N ASP A 457 -6.72 8.45 -18.12
CA ASP A 457 -7.47 8.93 -19.29
C ASP A 457 -8.31 7.81 -19.90
N GLY A 458 -9.61 8.08 -20.02
CA GLY A 458 -10.56 7.25 -20.76
C GLY A 458 -11.74 6.72 -19.95
N GLN A 459 -12.86 6.52 -20.63
CA GLN A 459 -14.08 6.00 -20.04
C GLN A 459 -13.86 4.61 -19.44
N GLY A 460 -14.50 4.35 -18.30
CA GLY A 460 -14.40 3.07 -17.59
C GLY A 460 -13.11 2.92 -16.78
N LEU A 461 -12.21 3.91 -16.76
CA LEU A 461 -11.06 3.90 -15.85
C LEU A 461 -11.43 4.52 -14.51
N THR A 462 -11.11 3.82 -13.43
CA THR A 462 -10.96 4.38 -12.09
C THR A 462 -9.48 4.45 -11.76
N LEU A 463 -8.95 5.66 -11.60
CA LEU A 463 -7.61 5.91 -11.10
C LEU A 463 -7.68 6.20 -9.60
N VAL A 464 -6.99 5.41 -8.79
CA VAL A 464 -6.82 5.66 -7.36
C VAL A 464 -5.37 6.08 -7.13
N VAL A 465 -5.17 7.20 -6.43
CA VAL A 465 -3.84 7.66 -6.03
C VAL A 465 -3.89 8.02 -4.55
N THR A 466 -3.10 7.31 -3.75
CA THR A 466 -3.14 7.39 -2.29
C THR A 466 -1.72 7.44 -1.73
N ASP A 467 -1.48 8.24 -0.69
CA ASP A 467 -0.18 8.37 0.00
C ASP A 467 1.01 8.62 -0.94
N THR A 468 0.75 9.28 -2.08
CA THR A 468 1.74 9.44 -3.14
C THR A 468 2.25 10.88 -3.17
N THR A 469 3.57 11.03 -3.32
CA THR A 469 4.21 12.32 -3.53
C THR A 469 4.42 12.57 -5.02
N VAL A 470 3.92 13.71 -5.53
CA VAL A 470 4.07 14.13 -6.93
C VAL A 470 4.66 15.53 -6.99
N THR A 471 5.93 15.63 -7.41
CA THR A 471 6.68 16.89 -7.35
C THR A 471 7.11 17.34 -8.74
N GLY A 472 6.60 18.50 -9.15
CA GLY A 472 7.01 19.18 -10.37
C GLY A 472 8.41 19.80 -10.25
N ARG A 473 8.88 20.42 -11.33
CA ARG A 473 10.22 21.04 -11.37
C ARG A 473 10.31 22.32 -10.53
N GLY A 474 9.16 22.88 -10.15
CA GLY A 474 9.04 24.24 -9.66
C GLY A 474 8.87 25.26 -10.80
N PRO A 475 9.05 26.57 -10.51
CA PRO A 475 8.87 27.64 -11.47
C PRO A 475 9.67 27.44 -12.78
N THR A 476 8.95 27.31 -13.89
CA THR A 476 9.53 27.16 -15.24
C THR A 476 8.85 28.07 -16.27
N ASP A 477 9.58 28.46 -17.32
CA ASP A 477 9.08 29.31 -18.42
C ASP A 477 8.88 28.56 -19.74
N VAL A 478 9.19 27.26 -19.77
CA VAL A 478 9.14 26.46 -21.01
C VAL A 478 8.03 25.41 -21.04
N ASN A 479 7.54 24.93 -19.89
CA ASN A 479 6.49 23.91 -19.85
C ASN A 479 5.53 24.08 -18.67
N GLY A 480 4.23 24.03 -18.92
CA GLY A 480 3.25 23.95 -17.84
C GLY A 480 3.05 22.51 -17.40
N GLN A 481 3.61 22.14 -16.25
CA GLN A 481 3.49 20.79 -15.69
C GLN A 481 2.13 20.59 -15.04
N ASN A 482 1.60 19.37 -15.13
CA ASN A 482 0.51 18.92 -14.27
C ASN A 482 1.05 17.86 -13.31
N GLY A 483 0.68 17.90 -12.03
CA GLY A 483 1.02 16.83 -11.10
C GLY A 483 0.24 15.56 -11.44
N ILE A 484 -1.06 15.58 -11.13
CA ILE A 484 -1.99 14.50 -11.42
C ILE A 484 -3.07 14.99 -12.39
N GLN A 485 -3.33 14.23 -13.45
CA GLN A 485 -4.38 14.55 -14.42
C GLN A 485 -5.36 13.39 -14.56
N VAL A 486 -6.64 13.67 -14.34
CA VAL A 486 -7.76 12.76 -14.62
C VAL A 486 -8.54 13.32 -15.80
N SER A 487 -8.80 12.51 -16.83
CA SER A 487 -9.33 13.06 -18.07
C SER A 487 -10.20 12.13 -18.90
N PHE A 488 -11.00 12.74 -19.77
CA PHE A 488 -11.75 12.10 -20.85
C PHE A 488 -12.62 10.89 -20.44
N GLY A 489 -13.39 11.07 -19.38
CA GLY A 489 -14.33 10.08 -18.86
C GLY A 489 -13.75 9.12 -17.82
N ALA A 490 -12.48 9.25 -17.45
CA ALA A 490 -11.94 8.58 -16.27
C ALA A 490 -12.55 9.16 -14.98
N VAL A 491 -12.60 8.33 -13.95
CA VAL A 491 -12.90 8.70 -12.57
C VAL A 491 -11.59 8.73 -11.78
N GLY A 492 -11.41 9.75 -10.94
CA GLY A 492 -10.25 9.87 -10.06
C GLY A 492 -10.65 9.91 -8.59
N SER A 493 -10.03 9.06 -7.78
CA SER A 493 -10.08 9.11 -6.31
C SER A 493 -8.68 9.39 -5.80
N LEU A 494 -8.45 10.58 -5.25
CA LEU A 494 -7.14 11.06 -4.87
C LEU A 494 -7.16 11.41 -3.38
N SER A 495 -6.45 10.65 -2.55
CA SER A 495 -6.43 10.89 -1.10
C SER A 495 -5.03 10.90 -0.50
N ARG A 496 -4.81 11.72 0.53
CA ARG A 496 -3.53 11.77 1.29
C ARG A 496 -2.26 11.96 0.45
N ASN A 497 -2.40 12.60 -0.73
CA ASN A 497 -1.26 12.87 -1.59
C ASN A 497 -0.60 14.20 -1.27
N VAL A 498 0.70 14.29 -1.54
CA VAL A 498 1.45 15.54 -1.52
C VAL A 498 1.79 15.94 -2.95
N VAL A 499 1.18 17.01 -3.46
CA VAL A 499 1.37 17.46 -4.85
C VAL A 499 1.96 18.87 -4.86
N THR A 500 3.19 19.01 -5.36
CA THR A 500 3.93 20.28 -5.26
C THR A 500 4.61 20.73 -6.53
N ASP A 501 4.96 22.02 -6.58
CA ASP A 501 5.94 22.59 -7.51
C ASP A 501 5.56 22.49 -9.00
N ASN A 502 4.26 22.48 -9.32
CA ASN A 502 3.77 22.57 -10.70
C ASN A 502 3.49 24.03 -11.08
N VAL A 503 4.49 24.77 -11.57
CA VAL A 503 4.39 26.24 -11.78
C VAL A 503 4.86 26.69 -13.16
N TYR A 504 3.98 27.30 -13.96
CA TYR A 504 4.31 27.93 -15.24
C TYR A 504 4.33 29.46 -15.13
N THR A 505 5.54 30.01 -15.05
CA THR A 505 5.78 31.44 -14.79
C THR A 505 5.32 32.42 -15.87
N PRO A 506 5.20 32.08 -17.17
CA PRO A 506 4.70 33.03 -18.16
C PRO A 506 3.20 33.30 -18.02
N GLU A 507 2.45 32.44 -17.32
CA GLU A 507 1.00 32.55 -17.08
C GLU A 507 0.16 32.71 -18.38
N THR A 508 0.74 32.39 -19.54
CA THR A 508 0.03 32.39 -20.83
C THR A 508 -0.80 31.12 -21.05
N ASN A 509 -0.51 30.09 -20.26
CA ASN A 509 -1.24 28.84 -20.04
C ASN A 509 -1.17 28.54 -18.54
N VAL A 510 -1.70 27.39 -18.11
CA VAL A 510 -1.72 27.00 -16.69
C VAL A 510 -0.96 25.68 -16.48
N ALA A 511 -0.20 25.64 -15.40
CA ALA A 511 0.22 24.44 -14.69
C ALA A 511 -0.72 24.20 -13.50
N THR A 512 -0.88 22.94 -13.10
CA THR A 512 -1.80 22.59 -12.02
C THR A 512 -1.22 21.44 -11.18
N GLY A 513 -1.42 21.45 -9.87
CA GLY A 513 -1.18 20.29 -9.03
C GLY A 513 -2.06 19.12 -9.48
N VAL A 514 -3.38 19.27 -9.39
CA VAL A 514 -4.35 18.27 -9.85
C VAL A 514 -5.32 18.87 -10.86
N ILE A 515 -5.55 18.20 -12.00
CA ILE A 515 -6.50 18.66 -13.02
C ILE A 515 -7.52 17.59 -13.43
N GLY A 516 -8.80 17.98 -13.42
CA GLY A 516 -9.90 17.24 -14.04
C GLY A 516 -10.24 17.81 -15.42
N TYR A 517 -9.95 17.08 -16.50
CA TYR A 517 -10.14 17.54 -17.88
C TYR A 517 -11.14 16.65 -18.63
N ASN A 518 -12.41 17.07 -18.69
CA ASN A 518 -13.52 16.24 -19.19
C ASN A 518 -13.52 14.82 -18.56
N ALA A 519 -13.06 14.71 -17.32
CA ALA A 519 -13.21 13.52 -16.50
C ALA A 519 -14.69 13.28 -16.17
N ALA A 520 -15.03 12.03 -15.87
CA ALA A 520 -16.38 11.68 -15.41
C ALA A 520 -16.63 12.24 -14.01
N ASP A 521 -15.67 12.06 -13.10
CA ASP A 521 -15.68 12.61 -11.75
C ASP A 521 -14.25 12.67 -11.19
N VAL A 522 -14.01 13.57 -10.24
CA VAL A 522 -12.75 13.69 -9.52
C VAL A 522 -13.02 14.03 -8.05
N THR A 523 -12.60 13.14 -7.16
CA THR A 523 -12.68 13.32 -5.70
C THR A 523 -11.29 13.53 -5.10
N LEU A 524 -11.15 14.57 -4.28
CA LEU A 524 -9.95 14.88 -3.51
C LEU A 524 -10.28 14.95 -2.02
N SER A 525 -9.58 14.17 -1.21
CA SER A 525 -9.63 14.20 0.25
C SER A 525 -8.25 14.17 0.88
N GLU A 526 -8.04 14.93 1.95
CA GLU A 526 -6.83 14.84 2.79
C GLU A 526 -5.51 15.07 2.04
N ASN A 527 -5.57 15.67 0.85
CA ASN A 527 -4.39 15.97 0.06
C ASN A 527 -3.78 17.29 0.50
N ARG A 528 -2.45 17.39 0.38
CA ARG A 528 -1.70 18.63 0.47
C ARG A 528 -1.27 19.08 -0.92
N LEU A 529 -1.89 20.13 -1.43
CA LEU A 529 -1.55 20.75 -2.71
C LEU A 529 -0.85 22.08 -2.43
N SER A 530 0.47 22.12 -2.61
CA SER A 530 1.26 23.31 -2.24
C SER A 530 2.28 23.77 -3.26
N ALA A 531 2.57 25.07 -3.28
CA ALA A 531 3.53 25.67 -4.23
C ALA A 531 3.25 25.36 -5.71
N ASN A 532 1.98 25.14 -6.07
CA ASN A 532 1.54 24.95 -7.46
C ASN A 532 1.10 26.29 -8.07
N GLU A 533 0.98 26.41 -9.39
CA GLU A 533 0.33 27.58 -9.97
C GLU A 533 -1.16 27.57 -9.61
N LEU A 534 -1.83 26.49 -9.99
CA LEU A 534 -3.17 26.15 -9.50
C LEU A 534 -3.05 24.90 -8.63
N GLY A 535 -3.64 24.90 -7.43
CA GLY A 535 -3.72 23.69 -6.60
C GLY A 535 -4.53 22.60 -7.31
N PHE A 536 -5.83 22.85 -7.48
CA PHE A 536 -6.77 22.00 -8.18
C PHE A 536 -7.53 22.80 -9.25
N ALA A 537 -7.68 22.23 -10.46
CA ALA A 537 -8.47 22.86 -11.51
C ALA A 537 -9.35 21.87 -12.28
N THR A 538 -10.48 22.35 -12.79
CA THR A 538 -11.38 21.55 -13.65
C THR A 538 -11.72 22.27 -14.94
N LEU A 539 -11.98 21.49 -16.00
CA LEU A 539 -12.59 21.92 -17.26
C LEU A 539 -13.54 20.83 -17.74
N GLY A 540 -14.86 21.06 -17.61
CA GLY A 540 -15.86 20.10 -18.09
C GLY A 540 -16.04 18.90 -17.16
N THR A 541 -15.79 19.07 -15.88
CA THR A 541 -15.75 17.99 -14.88
C THR A 541 -16.48 18.42 -13.62
N ASP A 542 -17.41 17.58 -13.17
CA ASP A 542 -17.93 17.64 -11.80
C ASP A 542 -16.88 17.09 -10.84
N ALA A 543 -16.70 17.73 -9.69
CA ALA A 543 -15.69 17.34 -8.72
C ALA A 543 -16.06 17.68 -7.27
N VAL A 544 -15.55 16.87 -6.36
CA VAL A 544 -15.62 17.08 -4.92
C VAL A 544 -14.20 17.18 -4.39
N ALA A 545 -13.83 18.32 -3.83
CA ALA A 545 -12.53 18.50 -3.19
C ALA A 545 -12.77 19.00 -1.77
N ARG A 546 -12.69 18.14 -0.76
CA ARG A 546 -12.99 18.50 0.62
C ARG A 546 -11.93 17.96 1.56
N ARG A 547 -11.73 18.60 2.71
CA ARG A 547 -10.68 18.23 3.67
C ARG A 547 -9.27 18.22 3.07
N ASN A 548 -8.95 19.12 2.16
CA ASN A 548 -7.60 19.27 1.60
C ASN A 548 -6.93 20.54 2.13
N ASP A 549 -5.61 20.55 2.04
CA ASP A 549 -4.74 21.69 2.31
C ASP A 549 -4.28 22.31 0.99
N PHE A 550 -4.88 23.46 0.63
CA PHE A 550 -4.40 24.32 -0.46
C PHE A 550 -3.49 25.40 0.12
N VAL A 551 -2.20 25.37 -0.20
CA VAL A 551 -1.20 26.22 0.44
C VAL A 551 -0.22 26.81 -0.56
N ASP A 552 -0.08 28.13 -0.57
CA ASP A 552 0.93 28.86 -1.36
C ASP A 552 0.81 28.63 -2.87
N SER A 553 -0.42 28.46 -3.38
CA SER A 553 -0.64 28.42 -4.83
C SER A 553 -0.39 29.81 -5.43
N THR A 554 0.39 29.91 -6.51
CA THR A 554 0.79 31.21 -7.06
C THR A 554 -0.37 31.94 -7.75
N ARG A 555 -1.43 31.23 -8.14
CA ARG A 555 -2.61 31.79 -8.81
C ARG A 555 -3.92 31.51 -8.06
N ALA A 556 -4.24 30.25 -7.77
CA ALA A 556 -5.44 29.88 -7.01
C ALA A 556 -5.30 28.49 -6.40
N GLY A 557 -5.88 28.27 -5.23
CA GLY A 557 -5.98 26.94 -4.62
C GLY A 557 -6.95 26.06 -5.42
N VAL A 558 -8.11 26.61 -5.79
CA VAL A 558 -9.11 25.91 -6.61
C VAL A 558 -9.62 26.80 -7.73
N ALA A 559 -9.66 26.28 -8.95
CA ALA A 559 -10.24 26.97 -10.10
C ALA A 559 -11.08 26.07 -11.00
N ASN A 560 -12.38 26.37 -11.10
CA ASN A 560 -13.25 25.78 -12.10
C ASN A 560 -13.25 26.64 -13.37
N TYR A 561 -12.72 26.10 -14.45
CA TYR A 561 -12.67 26.75 -15.75
C TYR A 561 -13.48 25.93 -16.75
N GLY A 562 -14.81 25.95 -16.69
CA GLY A 562 -15.60 25.23 -17.70
C GLY A 562 -17.03 24.92 -17.27
N GLY A 563 -17.65 23.95 -17.95
CA GLY A 563 -18.85 23.32 -17.44
C GLY A 563 -18.53 22.36 -16.28
N GLY A 564 -19.54 21.98 -15.51
CA GLY A 564 -19.41 21.17 -14.30
C GLY A 564 -19.50 22.01 -13.02
N THR A 565 -19.50 21.33 -11.89
CA THR A 565 -19.62 21.91 -10.55
C THR A 565 -18.46 21.44 -9.67
N VAL A 566 -17.93 22.34 -8.84
CA VAL A 566 -16.87 22.01 -7.89
C VAL A 566 -17.33 22.32 -6.47
N ASP A 567 -17.37 21.27 -5.64
CA ASP A 567 -17.59 21.39 -4.20
C ASP A 567 -16.26 21.40 -3.46
N ALA A 568 -15.74 22.60 -3.21
CA ALA A 568 -14.49 22.87 -2.51
C ALA A 568 -14.71 23.28 -1.03
N ARG A 569 -15.77 22.79 -0.38
CA ARG A 569 -16.07 23.11 1.02
C ARG A 569 -15.18 22.33 1.97
N ARG A 570 -15.02 22.83 3.19
CA ARG A 570 -14.26 22.21 4.28
C ARG A 570 -12.80 21.94 3.89
N ASN A 571 -12.19 22.84 3.14
CA ASN A 571 -10.76 22.83 2.90
C ASN A 571 -10.05 23.86 3.77
N TRP A 572 -8.77 23.61 4.03
CA TRP A 572 -7.83 24.61 4.50
C TRP A 572 -7.25 25.36 3.29
N TRP A 573 -7.16 26.68 3.40
CA TRP A 573 -6.71 27.56 2.31
C TRP A 573 -5.37 28.23 2.63
N GLY A 574 -4.58 27.65 3.54
CA GLY A 574 -3.32 28.25 3.99
C GLY A 574 -3.48 29.40 5.00
N ALA A 575 -4.70 29.84 5.31
CA ALA A 575 -4.96 30.91 6.26
C ALA A 575 -6.27 30.75 7.05
N ALA A 576 -6.23 31.07 8.36
CA ALA A 576 -7.37 30.95 9.28
C ALA A 576 -8.55 31.86 8.90
N SER A 577 -8.28 32.89 8.11
CA SER A 577 -9.30 33.78 7.54
C SER A 577 -10.04 33.20 6.33
N GLY A 578 -9.63 32.02 5.83
CA GLY A 578 -10.21 31.38 4.65
C GLY A 578 -9.63 31.88 3.32
N PRO A 579 -10.25 31.49 2.19
CA PRO A 579 -9.74 31.81 0.86
C PRO A 579 -9.87 33.30 0.53
N SER A 580 -9.06 33.71 -0.44
CA SER A 580 -9.23 34.98 -1.15
C SER A 580 -9.99 34.77 -2.47
N GLY A 581 -10.35 35.85 -3.16
CA GLY A 581 -10.98 35.79 -4.49
C GLY A 581 -12.12 36.77 -4.67
N SER A 582 -12.82 36.66 -5.80
CA SER A 582 -13.97 37.53 -6.14
C SER A 582 -15.24 36.75 -6.45
N PHE A 583 -15.19 35.42 -6.40
CA PHE A 583 -16.35 34.57 -6.70
C PHE A 583 -17.25 34.44 -5.49
N THR A 584 -18.51 34.87 -5.61
CA THR A 584 -19.51 34.72 -4.56
C THR A 584 -20.03 33.27 -4.55
N ASP A 585 -19.98 32.61 -3.40
CA ASP A 585 -20.53 31.26 -3.24
C ASP A 585 -22.02 31.27 -3.61
N PRO A 586 -22.45 30.44 -4.57
CA PRO A 586 -23.82 30.48 -5.10
C PRO A 586 -24.87 29.97 -4.08
N GLU A 587 -24.46 29.21 -3.07
CA GLU A 587 -25.37 28.68 -2.06
C GLU A 587 -25.48 29.59 -0.84
N THR A 588 -24.34 30.09 -0.33
CA THR A 588 -24.34 30.92 0.89
C THR A 588 -24.41 32.41 0.60
N GLY A 589 -24.07 32.85 -0.62
CA GLY A 589 -23.94 34.26 -0.98
C GLY A 589 -22.71 34.95 -0.39
N ALA A 590 -21.80 34.20 0.25
CA ALA A 590 -20.57 34.72 0.82
C ALA A 590 -19.55 35.06 -0.28
N THR A 591 -18.80 36.14 -0.10
CA THR A 591 -17.65 36.48 -0.96
C THR A 591 -16.37 36.26 -0.16
N PRO A 592 -15.37 35.54 -0.70
CA PRO A 592 -14.13 35.24 0.01
C PRO A 592 -13.38 36.54 0.31
N SER A 593 -12.91 36.68 1.55
CA SER A 593 -12.24 37.89 2.03
C SER A 593 -11.03 37.60 2.92
N GLY A 594 -10.61 36.34 2.96
CA GLY A 594 -9.42 35.92 3.69
C GLY A 594 -8.12 36.18 2.91
N SER A 595 -7.00 35.84 3.54
CA SER A 595 -5.66 35.92 2.96
C SER A 595 -5.12 34.60 2.42
N GLY A 596 -5.94 33.53 2.42
CA GLY A 596 -5.55 32.24 1.91
C GLY A 596 -5.56 32.16 0.38
N ASP A 597 -5.21 30.99 -0.13
CA ASP A 597 -5.23 30.66 -1.54
C ASP A 597 -6.59 31.01 -2.17
N ALA A 598 -6.55 31.52 -3.40
CA ALA A 598 -7.75 32.04 -4.05
C ALA A 598 -8.69 30.91 -4.50
N VAL A 599 -9.98 31.21 -4.54
CA VAL A 599 -11.01 30.34 -5.13
C VAL A 599 -11.67 30.99 -6.35
N VAL A 600 -11.85 30.21 -7.42
CA VAL A 600 -12.48 30.62 -8.67
C VAL A 600 -13.59 29.64 -9.06
N ASP A 601 -14.84 30.12 -9.09
CA ASP A 601 -16.03 29.41 -9.58
C ASP A 601 -16.29 28.02 -8.93
N ALA A 602 -16.00 27.93 -7.63
CA ALA A 602 -16.23 26.74 -6.81
C ALA A 602 -16.94 27.12 -5.50
N ARG A 603 -17.71 26.18 -4.95
CA ARG A 603 -18.31 26.32 -3.61
C ARG A 603 -17.22 26.15 -2.56
N TRP A 604 -17.12 27.04 -1.59
CA TRP A 604 -16.00 27.02 -0.64
C TRP A 604 -16.41 27.24 0.82
N ASP A 605 -17.66 27.66 1.05
CA ASP A 605 -18.20 27.96 2.37
C ASP A 605 -19.07 26.78 2.89
N PRO A 606 -18.81 26.22 4.09
CA PRO A 606 -17.78 26.60 5.06
C PRO A 606 -16.38 26.13 4.68
N PHE A 607 -15.36 26.77 5.23
CA PHE A 607 -13.94 26.38 5.13
C PHE A 607 -13.36 26.00 6.51
N LEU A 608 -12.19 25.37 6.55
CA LEU A 608 -11.49 24.99 7.79
C LEU A 608 -10.57 26.11 8.30
N THR A 609 -10.36 26.19 9.61
CA THR A 609 -9.50 27.23 10.22
C THR A 609 -8.10 26.73 10.59
N SER A 610 -7.78 25.46 10.30
CA SER A 610 -6.49 24.81 10.49
C SER A 610 -6.28 23.77 9.39
N SER A 611 -5.02 23.37 9.19
CA SER A 611 -4.63 22.26 8.32
C SER A 611 -5.38 20.97 8.65
N VAL A 612 -5.63 20.18 7.61
CA VAL A 612 -6.08 18.79 7.69
C VAL A 612 -4.88 17.87 7.84
N THR A 613 -3.84 18.08 7.03
CA THR A 613 -2.60 17.32 7.09
C THR A 613 -1.68 17.95 8.14
N GLN A 614 -1.28 17.19 9.17
CA GLN A 614 -0.35 17.66 10.21
C GLN A 614 1.08 17.29 9.90
#